data_AF-A0A8I1J137-F1
#
_entry.id   AF-A0A8I1J137-F1
#
_cell.length_a   1.000
_cell.length_b   1.000
_cell.length_c   1.000
_cell.angle_alpha   90.00
_cell.angle_beta   90.00
_cell.angle_gamma   90.00
#
_symmetry.space_group_name_H-M   'P 1'
#
loop_
_entity.id
_entity.type
_entity.pdbx_description
1 polymer ?
#
loop_
_entity_poly.entity_id
_entity_poly.type
_entity_poly.pdbx_seq_one_letter_code
_entity_poly.pdbx_strand_id
1 'polypeptide(L)'
;KESRKKVSDEMFISPRYLANIENKGQHPSLQIFFELMLRYNISVDQFLLETPPEKNTQRRQLDALLDGMSDTGIRIVSATAKEIAEVETEGR
;
A
#
# COMPACT_ATOMS: atom_id res chain seq x y z
N LYS A 1 -3.79 11.38 21.91
CA LYS A 1 -4.51 11.91 20.73
C LYS A 1 -3.92 13.26 20.39
N GLU A 2 -3.27 13.39 19.24
CA GLU A 2 -2.57 14.61 18.84
C GLU A 2 -3.57 15.69 18.35
N SER A 3 -3.27 16.97 18.57
CA SER A 3 -4.09 18.09 18.08
C SER A 3 -3.70 18.46 16.66
N ARG A 4 -4.69 18.77 15.80
CA ARG A 4 -4.46 19.31 14.44
C ARG A 4 -3.50 20.49 14.43
N LYS A 5 -3.52 21.32 15.47
CA LYS A 5 -2.62 22.48 15.59
C LYS A 5 -1.17 22.03 15.69
N LYS A 6 -0.87 21.05 16.55
CA LYS A 6 0.48 20.52 16.74
C LYS A 6 1.02 19.89 15.44
N VAL A 7 0.21 19.09 14.76
CA VAL A 7 0.56 18.49 13.46
C VAL A 7 0.87 19.54 12.41
N SER A 8 0.03 20.57 12.36
CA SER A 8 0.15 21.65 11.39
C SER A 8 1.41 22.48 11.63
N ASP A 9 1.71 22.78 12.89
CA ASP A 9 2.93 23.50 13.28
C ASP A 9 4.20 22.72 12.93
N GLU A 10 4.21 21.40 13.18
CA GLU A 10 5.37 20.53 12.86
C GLU A 10 5.57 20.29 11.36
N MET A 11 4.48 20.24 10.59
CA MET A 11 4.52 20.04 9.14
C MET A 11 4.57 21.36 8.35
N PHE A 12 4.63 22.50 9.04
CA PHE A 12 4.61 23.86 8.46
C PHE A 12 3.42 24.09 7.50
N ILE A 13 2.26 23.52 7.84
CA ILE A 13 1.00 23.67 7.09
C ILE A 13 -0.04 24.41 7.91
N SER A 14 -1.11 24.90 7.26
CA SER A 14 -2.21 25.51 8.01
C SER A 14 -3.13 24.44 8.63
N PRO A 15 -3.65 24.64 9.87
CA PRO A 15 -4.67 23.76 10.44
C PRO A 15 -5.92 23.60 9.57
N ARG A 16 -6.24 24.62 8.77
CA ARG A 16 -7.36 24.59 7.82
C ARG A 16 -7.10 23.65 6.65
N TYR A 17 -5.86 23.58 6.18
CA TYR A 17 -5.45 22.67 5.12
C TYR A 17 -5.55 21.21 5.59
N LEU A 18 -5.03 20.91 6.79
CA LEU A 18 -5.19 19.59 7.40
C LEU A 18 -6.67 19.20 7.58
N ALA A 19 -7.50 20.15 8.03
CA ALA A 19 -8.94 19.92 8.16
C ALA A 19 -9.64 19.67 6.81
N ASN A 20 -9.20 20.30 5.72
CA ASN A 20 -9.77 20.03 4.40
C ASN A 20 -9.35 18.65 3.86
N ILE A 21 -8.11 18.22 4.11
CA ILE A 21 -7.64 16.87 3.74
C ILE A 21 -8.52 15.83 4.45
N GLU A 22 -8.68 15.97 5.78
CA GLU A 22 -9.44 15.02 6.59
C GLU A 22 -10.94 15.00 6.29
N ASN A 23 -11.59 16.17 6.15
CA ASN A 23 -13.06 16.25 6.12
C ASN A 23 -13.65 16.43 4.73
N LYS A 24 -12.86 16.89 3.76
CA LYS A 24 -13.33 17.18 2.40
C LYS A 24 -12.63 16.34 1.33
N GLY A 25 -11.73 15.45 1.72
CA GLY A 25 -10.96 14.63 0.80
C GLY A 25 -10.04 15.47 -0.11
N GLN A 26 -9.59 16.64 0.36
CA GLN A 26 -8.65 17.44 -0.44
C GLN A 26 -7.35 16.65 -0.64
N HIS A 27 -6.92 16.48 -1.90
CA HIS A 27 -5.67 15.81 -2.22
C HIS A 27 -4.47 16.63 -1.71
N PRO A 28 -3.63 16.08 -0.81
CA PRO A 28 -2.41 16.73 -0.38
C PRO A 28 -1.34 16.70 -1.48
N SER A 29 -0.31 17.54 -1.37
CA SER A 29 0.92 17.37 -2.15
C SER A 29 1.64 16.09 -1.74
N LEU A 30 2.48 15.54 -2.63
CA LEU A 30 3.19 14.28 -2.40
C LEU A 30 4.07 14.32 -1.14
N GLN A 31 4.71 15.46 -0.87
CA GLN A 31 5.51 15.65 0.35
C GLN A 31 4.66 15.53 1.62
N ILE A 32 3.52 16.22 1.68
CA ILE A 32 2.60 16.17 2.83
C ILE A 32 1.98 14.78 2.95
N PHE A 33 1.68 14.13 1.83
CA PHE A 33 1.18 12.77 1.80
C PHE A 33 2.16 11.81 2.49
N PHE A 34 3.43 11.75 2.06
CA PHE A 34 4.42 10.86 2.68
C PHE A 34 4.67 11.19 4.15
N GLU A 35 4.73 12.46 4.51
CA GLU A 35 4.91 12.90 5.90
C GLU A 35 3.78 12.38 6.81
N LEU A 36 2.52 12.45 6.35
CA LEU A 36 1.38 11.89 7.07
C LEU A 36 1.44 10.36 7.17
N MET A 37 1.82 9.68 6.08
CA MET A 37 1.92 8.21 6.05
C MET A 37 2.99 7.71 7.02
N LEU A 38 4.17 8.34 7.02
CA LEU A 38 5.28 7.99 7.93
C LEU A 38 4.94 8.31 9.38
N ARG A 39 4.41 9.50 9.67
CA ARG A 39 4.07 9.94 11.03
C ARG A 39 3.06 9.04 11.71
N TYR A 40 2.04 8.60 10.99
CA TYR A 40 0.97 7.77 11.53
C TYR A 40 1.14 6.27 11.23
N ASN A 41 2.28 5.88 10.64
CA ASN A 41 2.60 4.52 10.26
C ASN A 41 1.48 3.86 9.43
N ILE A 42 0.92 4.65 8.49
CA ILE A 42 -0.16 4.25 7.59
C ILE A 42 0.48 3.63 6.34
N SER A 43 -0.07 2.50 5.88
CA SER A 43 0.37 1.87 4.64
C SER A 43 0.04 2.74 3.43
N VAL A 44 1.07 3.14 2.69
CA VAL A 44 0.97 3.87 1.43
C VAL A 44 0.24 3.02 0.37
N ASP A 45 0.46 1.71 0.41
CA ASP A 45 -0.11 0.76 -0.54
C ASP A 45 -1.63 0.77 -0.53
N GLN A 46 -2.24 1.04 0.64
CA GLN A 46 -3.71 1.15 0.75
C GLN A 46 -4.29 2.37 0.02
N PHE A 47 -3.48 3.41 -0.20
CA PHE A 47 -3.92 4.65 -0.84
C PHE A 47 -3.49 4.76 -2.30
N LEU A 48 -2.37 4.14 -2.68
CA LEU A 48 -1.89 4.10 -4.07
C LEU A 48 -2.49 2.95 -4.87
N LEU A 49 -2.88 1.86 -4.20
CA LEU A 49 -3.55 0.74 -4.85
C LEU A 49 -5.06 0.93 -4.63
N GLU A 50 -5.78 1.33 -5.70
CA GLU A 50 -7.24 1.56 -5.69
C GLU A 50 -8.07 0.33 -5.28
N THR A 51 -7.41 -0.79 -5.05
CA THR A 51 -7.93 -1.96 -4.36
C THR A 51 -6.74 -2.62 -3.67
N PRO A 52 -6.75 -2.91 -2.36
CA PRO A 52 -6.09 -4.14 -1.98
C PRO A 52 -6.78 -5.19 -2.85
N PRO A 53 -6.08 -5.90 -3.76
CA PRO A 53 -6.73 -6.98 -4.47
C PRO A 53 -7.38 -7.80 -3.35
N GLU A 54 -8.68 -8.09 -3.46
CA GLU A 54 -9.31 -9.08 -2.61
C GLU A 54 -8.54 -10.38 -2.85
N LYS A 55 -7.39 -10.51 -2.18
CA LYS A 55 -6.61 -11.71 -2.12
C LYS A 55 -7.57 -12.62 -1.39
N ASN A 56 -8.20 -13.49 -2.17
CA ASN A 56 -8.98 -14.58 -1.62
C ASN A 56 -8.13 -15.28 -0.54
N THR A 57 -8.78 -15.99 0.38
CA THR A 57 -8.10 -16.67 1.48
C THR A 57 -6.89 -17.51 1.01
N GLN A 58 -6.97 -18.07 -0.21
CA GLN A 58 -5.89 -18.81 -0.85
C GLN A 58 -4.66 -17.96 -1.19
N ARG A 59 -4.81 -16.77 -1.78
CA ARG A 59 -3.67 -15.89 -2.08
C ARG A 59 -2.97 -15.39 -0.81
N ARG A 60 -3.72 -15.12 0.26
CA ARG A 60 -3.13 -14.78 1.57
C ARG A 60 -2.35 -15.94 2.19
N GLN A 61 -2.87 -17.16 2.07
CA GLN A 61 -2.17 -18.37 2.52
C GLN A 61 -0.89 -18.59 1.71
N LEU A 62 -0.93 -18.35 0.40
CA LEU A 62 0.25 -18.43 -0.45
C LEU A 62 1.30 -17.39 -0.04
N ASP A 63 0.92 -16.12 0.15
CA ASP A 63 1.86 -15.07 0.61
C ASP A 63 2.58 -15.48 1.91
N ALA A 64 1.83 -16.01 2.88
CA ALA A 64 2.41 -16.46 4.16
C ALA A 64 3.40 -17.64 3.99
N LEU A 65 3.24 -18.47 2.96
CA LEU A 65 4.21 -19.52 2.61
C LEU A 65 5.47 -18.93 1.94
N LEU A 66 5.31 -17.85 1.15
CA LEU A 66 6.42 -17.18 0.48
C LEU A 66 7.33 -16.41 1.44
N ASP A 67 6.79 -15.87 2.54
CA ASP A 67 7.55 -15.09 3.54
C ASP A 67 8.74 -15.84 4.15
N GLY A 68 8.67 -17.18 4.20
CA GLY A 68 9.73 -18.04 4.74
C GLY A 68 10.70 -18.61 3.70
N MET A 69 10.55 -18.26 2.41
CA MET A 69 11.33 -18.86 1.33
C MET A 69 12.63 -18.10 1.05
N SER A 70 13.64 -18.83 0.59
CA SER A 70 14.88 -18.24 0.08
C SER A 70 14.68 -17.62 -1.30
N ASP A 71 15.55 -16.69 -1.70
CA ASP A 71 15.51 -16.05 -3.03
C ASP A 71 15.51 -17.07 -4.18
N THR A 72 16.23 -18.18 -4.02
CA THR A 72 16.21 -19.30 -4.98
C THR A 72 14.83 -19.94 -5.08
N GLY A 73 14.17 -20.16 -3.94
CA GLY A 73 12.80 -20.68 -3.88
C GLY A 73 11.81 -19.73 -4.55
N ILE A 74 11.91 -18.43 -4.26
CA ILE A 74 11.07 -17.39 -4.89
C ILE A 74 11.26 -17.36 -6.41
N ARG A 75 12.51 -17.48 -6.90
CA ARG A 75 12.78 -17.57 -8.35
C ARG A 75 12.11 -18.77 -9.01
N ILE A 76 12.14 -19.94 -8.36
CA ILE A 76 11.50 -21.16 -8.89
C ILE A 76 9.98 -20.98 -8.95
N VAL A 77 9.37 -20.51 -7.86
CA VAL A 77 7.91 -20.27 -7.82
C VAL A 77 7.49 -19.25 -8.88
N SER A 78 8.28 -18.20 -9.06
CA SER A 78 8.03 -17.17 -10.09
C SER A 78 8.09 -17.76 -11.50
N ALA A 79 9.07 -18.62 -11.80
CA ALA A 79 9.17 -19.28 -13.09
C ALA A 79 7.97 -20.20 -13.34
N THR A 80 7.59 -21.02 -12.35
CA THR A 80 6.43 -21.91 -12.47
C THR A 80 5.13 -21.13 -12.65
N ALA A 81 4.93 -20.04 -11.91
CA ALA A 81 3.75 -19.20 -12.06
C ALA A 81 3.67 -18.55 -13.45
N LYS A 82 4.82 -18.18 -14.03
CA LYS A 82 4.91 -17.61 -15.37
C LYS A 82 4.53 -18.63 -16.44
N GLU A 83 5.04 -19.85 -16.36
CA GLU A 83 4.67 -20.95 -17.28
C GLU A 83 3.17 -21.28 -17.21
N ILE A 84 2.60 -21.34 -16.00
CA ILE A 84 1.15 -21.58 -15.83
C ILE A 84 0.34 -20.47 -16.51
N ALA A 85 0.71 -19.21 -16.29
CA ALA A 85 0.02 -18.08 -16.89
C ALA A 85 0.10 -18.10 -18.43
N GLU A 86 1.25 -18.45 -18.99
CA GLU A 86 1.44 -18.59 -20.43
C GLU A 86 0.51 -19.67 -21.01
N VAL A 87 0.48 -20.87 -20.41
CA VAL A 87 -0.39 -21.98 -20.83
C VAL A 87 -1.88 -21.61 -20.72
N GLU A 88 -2.31 -20.94 -19.65
CA GLU A 88 -3.70 -20.51 -19.49
C GLU A 88 -4.11 -19.45 -20.51
N THR A 89 -3.17 -18.62 -20.99
CA THR A 89 -3.42 -17.64 -22.04
C THR A 89 -3.40 -18.21 -23.44
N GLU A 90 -2.61 -19.26 -23.71
CA GLU A 90 -2.57 -19.94 -25.01
C GLU A 90 -3.79 -20.83 -25.27
N GLY A 91 -4.44 -21.32 -24.20
CA GLY A 91 -5.66 -22.12 -24.29
C GLY A 91 -6.96 -21.32 -24.54
N ARG A 92 -6.87 -20.00 -24.78
CA ARG A 92 -8.00 -19.08 -24.90
C ARG A 92 -8.07 -18.42 -26.28
#